data_AF-A0A535VNU0-F1
#
_entry.id   AF-A0A535VNU0-F1
#
_cell.length_a   1.000
_cell.length_b   1.000
_cell.length_c   1.000
_cell.angle_alpha   90.00
_cell.angle_beta   90.00
_cell.angle_gamma   90.00
#
_symmetry.space_group_name_H-M   'P 1'
#
loop_
_entity.id
_entity.type
_entity.pdbx_description
1 polymer ?
#
loop_
_entity_poly.entity_id
_entity_poly.type
_entity_poly.pdbx_seq_one_letter_code
_entity_poly.pdbx_strand_id
1 'polypeptide(L)'
;RLVEAGAQAIKILLYYNPFDEEQINSVKQAYVERIGAECLGMDVPFFLEPLVYDDAIGNEKGLAFARKKPEYVARAMEEFSKPRYGVDVLKVELPVNPAFVAGTRAFTGEGTAYSRQEAIEHFHNTASATSGPFIYLSAGSTDEVFCEMLELAAEARVKYSGALCGRATWQDAIPVYAREGVTALEGWLADRGLQNVQALNNVLARGATAWWDVYGGKDNIEVIEPNSALRT
;
A
#
# COMPACT_ATOMS: atom_id res chain seq x y z
N ARG A 1 -3.36 -12.17 21.83
CA ARG A 1 -3.95 -10.82 22.04
C ARG A 1 -4.64 -10.23 20.82
N LEU A 2 -3.95 -9.87 19.73
CA LEU A 2 -4.64 -9.29 18.56
C LEU A 2 -5.62 -10.29 17.91
N VAL A 3 -5.18 -11.54 17.74
CA VAL A 3 -6.05 -12.65 17.27
C VAL A 3 -7.21 -12.91 18.24
N GLU A 4 -6.96 -12.92 19.56
CA GLU A 4 -8.01 -13.04 20.60
C GLU A 4 -9.04 -11.90 20.51
N ALA A 5 -8.64 -10.71 20.09
CA ALA A 5 -9.53 -9.58 19.85
C ALA A 5 -10.28 -9.65 18.52
N GLY A 6 -10.12 -10.75 17.76
CA GLY A 6 -10.82 -11.00 16.49
C GLY A 6 -10.10 -10.48 15.25
N ALA A 7 -8.83 -10.08 15.34
CA ALA A 7 -8.06 -9.67 14.17
C ALA A 7 -7.84 -10.86 13.21
N GLN A 8 -8.12 -10.66 11.93
CA GLN A 8 -7.93 -11.65 10.86
C GLN A 8 -6.61 -11.48 10.10
N ALA A 9 -5.85 -10.44 10.43
CA ALA A 9 -4.53 -10.16 9.92
C ALA A 9 -3.79 -9.27 10.92
N ILE A 10 -2.47 -9.39 10.99
CA ILE A 10 -1.62 -8.50 11.77
C ILE A 10 -0.94 -7.54 10.81
N LYS A 11 -1.09 -6.24 11.05
CA LYS A 11 -0.50 -5.21 10.20
C LYS A 11 0.56 -4.42 10.97
N ILE A 12 1.75 -4.28 10.40
CA ILE A 12 2.84 -3.48 10.98
C ILE A 12 3.31 -2.42 10.00
N LEU A 13 3.53 -1.20 10.51
CA LEU A 13 4.20 -0.12 9.79
C LEU A 13 5.70 -0.19 10.08
N LEU A 14 6.54 -0.04 9.06
CA LEU A 14 7.98 0.08 9.22
C LEU A 14 8.51 1.25 8.38
N TYR A 15 9.21 2.19 8.99
CA TYR A 15 10.02 3.15 8.22
C TYR A 15 11.33 2.48 7.81
N TYR A 16 11.62 2.46 6.51
CA TYR A 16 12.75 1.72 5.96
C TYR A 16 13.48 2.50 4.88
N ASN A 17 14.75 2.81 5.13
CA ASN A 17 15.66 3.29 4.11
C ASN A 17 16.55 2.10 3.68
N PRO A 18 16.41 1.57 2.45
CA PRO A 18 17.22 0.43 2.01
C PRO A 18 18.72 0.74 1.92
N PHE A 19 19.11 2.01 1.95
CA PHE A 19 20.49 2.50 1.92
C PHE A 19 20.98 3.02 3.27
N ASP A 20 20.22 2.80 4.34
CA ASP A 20 20.64 3.11 5.71
C ASP A 20 21.86 2.27 6.13
N GLU A 21 22.48 2.65 7.24
CA GLU A 21 23.58 1.88 7.82
C GLU A 21 23.14 0.44 8.15
N GLU A 22 23.99 -0.54 7.85
CA GLU A 22 23.69 -1.96 8.05
C GLU A 22 23.25 -2.25 9.49
N GLN A 23 23.87 -1.61 10.48
CA GLN A 23 23.50 -1.77 11.89
C GLN A 23 22.05 -1.32 12.18
N ILE A 24 21.57 -0.27 11.53
CA ILE A 24 20.20 0.23 11.70
C ILE A 24 19.21 -0.72 11.01
N ASN A 25 19.51 -1.10 9.78
CA ASN A 25 18.65 -2.01 9.02
C ASN A 25 18.60 -3.42 9.62
N SER A 26 19.70 -3.92 10.18
CA SER A 26 19.74 -5.21 10.88
C SER A 26 18.75 -5.27 12.05
N VAL A 27 18.63 -4.19 12.83
CA VAL A 27 17.64 -4.10 13.92
C VAL A 27 16.21 -4.11 13.38
N LYS A 28 15.94 -3.34 12.31
CA LYS A 28 14.61 -3.29 11.66
C LYS A 28 14.22 -4.65 11.08
N GLN A 29 15.14 -5.33 10.41
CA GLN A 29 14.95 -6.64 9.81
C GLN A 29 14.71 -7.71 10.88
N ALA A 30 15.52 -7.74 11.94
CA ALA A 30 15.32 -8.68 13.07
C ALA A 30 13.99 -8.44 13.80
N TYR A 31 13.50 -7.19 13.86
CA TYR A 31 12.18 -6.88 14.40
C TYR A 31 11.06 -7.49 13.54
N VAL A 32 11.14 -7.36 12.21
CA VAL A 32 10.18 -7.97 11.28
C VAL A 32 10.21 -9.51 11.35
N GLU A 33 11.39 -10.12 11.45
CA GLU A 33 11.53 -11.59 11.60
C GLU A 33 10.77 -12.11 12.82
N ARG A 34 10.86 -11.41 13.97
CA ARG A 34 10.16 -11.80 15.19
C ARG A 34 8.64 -11.74 15.01
N ILE A 35 8.14 -10.67 14.40
CA ILE A 35 6.70 -10.54 14.12
C ILE A 35 6.24 -11.61 13.14
N GLY A 36 7.01 -11.90 12.10
CA GLY A 36 6.71 -12.98 11.16
C GLY A 36 6.60 -14.34 11.86
N ALA A 37 7.54 -14.63 12.77
CA ALA A 37 7.49 -15.84 13.60
C ALA A 37 6.28 -15.88 14.54
N GLU A 38 5.88 -14.74 15.12
CA GLU A 38 4.65 -14.63 15.92
C GLU A 38 3.39 -14.88 15.08
N CYS A 39 3.31 -14.30 13.88
CA CYS A 39 2.17 -14.46 12.98
C CYS A 39 2.04 -15.91 12.50
N LEU A 40 3.17 -16.53 12.14
CA LEU A 40 3.22 -17.94 11.78
C LEU A 40 2.79 -18.85 12.94
N GLY A 41 3.28 -18.59 14.16
CA GLY A 41 2.93 -19.39 15.34
C GLY A 41 1.46 -19.24 15.75
N MET A 42 0.81 -18.14 15.36
CA MET A 42 -0.60 -17.85 15.64
C MET A 42 -1.52 -18.15 14.45
N ASP A 43 -0.98 -18.66 13.34
CA ASP A 43 -1.70 -18.96 12.10
C ASP A 43 -2.56 -17.77 11.61
N VAL A 44 -1.94 -16.59 11.53
CA VAL A 44 -2.59 -15.34 11.14
C VAL A 44 -1.79 -14.61 10.05
N PRO A 45 -2.43 -14.12 8.97
CA PRO A 45 -1.75 -13.38 7.92
C PRO A 45 -0.99 -12.14 8.40
N PHE A 46 0.25 -11.97 7.93
CA PHE A 46 1.11 -10.83 8.22
C PHE A 46 1.14 -9.83 7.06
N PHE A 47 0.66 -8.60 7.33
CA PHE A 47 0.70 -7.46 6.43
C PHE A 47 1.81 -6.49 6.85
N LEU A 48 2.85 -6.33 6.03
CA LEU A 48 3.92 -5.37 6.29
C LEU A 48 3.76 -4.12 5.42
N GLU A 49 3.81 -2.95 6.04
CA GLU A 49 3.78 -1.64 5.37
C GLU A 49 5.14 -0.94 5.51
N PRO A 50 6.10 -1.17 4.59
CA PRO A 50 7.32 -0.39 4.53
C PRO A 50 7.04 1.00 3.94
N LEU A 51 7.39 2.05 4.67
CA LEU A 51 7.43 3.43 4.18
C LEU A 51 8.87 3.86 3.98
N VAL A 52 9.19 4.31 2.77
CA VAL A 52 10.56 4.69 2.41
C VAL A 52 10.86 6.14 2.73
N TYR A 53 12.08 6.40 3.18
CA TYR A 53 12.57 7.72 3.51
C TYR A 53 14.08 7.80 3.27
N ASP A 54 14.62 9.02 3.28
CA ASP A 54 16.07 9.25 3.32
C ASP A 54 16.36 10.60 3.98
N ASP A 55 17.00 10.58 5.16
CA ASP A 55 17.32 11.80 5.91
C ASP A 55 18.29 12.73 5.16
N ALA A 56 19.15 12.18 4.30
CA ALA A 56 20.09 12.96 3.50
C ALA A 56 19.41 13.67 2.32
N ILE A 57 18.30 13.12 1.81
CA ILE A 57 17.49 13.76 0.77
C ILE A 57 16.50 14.75 1.38
N GLY A 58 15.96 14.44 2.57
CA GLY A 58 15.02 15.29 3.29
C GLY A 58 13.57 15.06 2.87
N ASN A 59 12.85 16.15 2.55
CA ASN A 59 11.40 16.15 2.31
C ASN A 59 10.94 15.00 1.40
N GLU A 60 10.23 14.03 1.97
CA GLU A 60 9.76 12.81 1.31
C GLU A 60 8.69 13.09 0.22
N LYS A 61 8.09 14.28 0.27
CA LYS A 61 7.13 14.77 -0.73
C LYS A 61 7.77 15.69 -1.77
N GLY A 62 9.07 15.99 -1.65
CA GLY A 62 9.78 16.90 -2.53
C GLY A 62 10.25 16.25 -3.83
N LEU A 63 10.56 17.08 -4.83
CA LEU A 63 11.02 16.64 -6.15
C LEU A 63 12.31 15.80 -6.10
N ALA A 64 13.22 16.11 -5.18
CA ALA A 64 14.48 15.37 -5.01
C ALA A 64 14.24 13.92 -4.59
N PHE A 65 13.40 13.70 -3.57
CA PHE A 65 13.02 12.35 -3.15
C PHE A 65 12.12 11.67 -4.19
N ALA A 66 11.23 12.44 -4.83
CA ALA A 66 10.38 11.91 -5.89
C ALA A 66 11.22 11.13 -6.89
N ARG A 67 12.30 11.71 -7.44
CA ARG A 67 13.24 11.10 -8.40
C ARG A 67 13.88 9.79 -7.95
N LYS A 68 14.03 9.58 -6.64
CA LYS A 68 14.66 8.39 -6.05
C LYS A 68 13.65 7.34 -5.59
N LYS A 69 12.41 7.75 -5.32
CA LYS A 69 11.37 6.91 -4.74
C LYS A 69 11.18 5.54 -5.41
N PRO A 70 11.18 5.40 -6.75
CA PRO A 70 11.00 4.09 -7.39
C PRO A 70 12.04 3.05 -6.96
N GLU A 71 13.31 3.45 -6.84
CA GLU A 71 14.41 2.59 -6.41
C GLU A 71 14.23 2.18 -4.94
N TYR A 72 13.85 3.12 -4.08
CA TYR A 72 13.68 2.87 -2.66
C TYR A 72 12.53 1.89 -2.41
N VAL A 73 11.38 2.12 -3.07
CA VAL A 73 10.21 1.23 -2.95
C VAL A 73 10.55 -0.16 -3.49
N ALA A 74 11.22 -0.26 -4.64
CA ALA A 74 11.62 -1.55 -5.21
C ALA A 74 12.55 -2.33 -4.26
N ARG A 75 13.55 -1.67 -3.67
CA ARG A 75 14.47 -2.32 -2.71
C ARG A 75 13.80 -2.74 -1.42
N ALA A 76 12.86 -1.95 -0.91
CA ALA A 76 12.07 -2.34 0.25
C ALA A 76 11.19 -3.56 -0.04
N MET A 77 10.55 -3.59 -1.22
CA MET A 77 9.76 -4.75 -1.67
C MET A 77 10.62 -5.99 -1.85
N GLU A 78 11.78 -5.87 -2.50
CA GLU A 78 12.75 -6.96 -2.70
C GLU A 78 13.22 -7.55 -1.37
N GLU A 79 13.60 -6.68 -0.42
CA GLU A 79 14.05 -7.11 0.90
C GLU A 79 12.96 -7.90 1.62
N PHE A 80 11.79 -7.30 1.82
CA PHE A 80 10.74 -7.90 2.65
C PHE A 80 9.93 -8.99 1.96
N SER A 81 10.24 -9.30 0.70
CA SER A 81 9.74 -10.51 0.01
C SER A 81 10.53 -11.77 0.39
N LYS A 82 11.65 -11.66 1.11
CA LYS A 82 12.43 -12.83 1.52
C LYS A 82 11.63 -13.70 2.51
N PRO A 83 11.61 -15.04 2.33
CA PRO A 83 10.79 -15.94 3.17
C PRO A 83 11.04 -15.84 4.67
N ARG A 84 12.26 -15.45 5.10
CA ARG A 84 12.64 -15.32 6.51
C ARG A 84 11.77 -14.33 7.30
N TYR A 85 11.11 -13.40 6.62
CA TYR A 85 10.26 -12.40 7.26
C TYR A 85 8.83 -12.86 7.49
N GLY A 86 8.39 -13.96 6.85
CA GLY A 86 7.03 -14.48 6.97
C GLY A 86 5.94 -13.47 6.58
N VAL A 87 6.21 -12.55 5.66
CA VAL A 87 5.24 -11.56 5.18
C VAL A 87 4.32 -12.21 4.16
N ASP A 88 3.01 -12.16 4.40
CA ASP A 88 1.99 -12.69 3.48
C ASP A 88 1.55 -11.64 2.46
N VAL A 89 1.42 -10.37 2.87
CA VAL A 89 1.02 -9.27 1.98
C VAL A 89 1.85 -8.03 2.25
N LEU A 90 2.47 -7.48 1.20
CA LEU A 90 3.10 -6.16 1.29
C LEU A 90 2.06 -5.06 1.05
N LYS A 91 1.95 -4.10 1.96
CA LYS A 91 1.21 -2.85 1.75
C LYS A 91 2.21 -1.76 1.37
N VAL A 92 2.27 -1.41 0.09
CA VAL A 92 3.37 -0.59 -0.46
C VAL A 92 2.91 0.77 -0.94
N GLU A 93 3.84 1.72 -0.92
CA GLU A 93 3.65 3.03 -1.53
C GLU A 93 3.52 2.93 -3.05
N LEU A 94 2.88 3.95 -3.66
CA LEU A 94 3.07 4.18 -5.08
C LEU A 94 4.56 4.48 -5.35
N PRO A 95 5.18 3.87 -6.38
CA PRO A 95 6.61 4.07 -6.67
C PRO A 95 6.93 5.48 -7.16
N VAL A 96 5.91 6.21 -7.64
CA VAL A 96 6.02 7.60 -8.11
C VAL A 96 5.27 8.54 -7.18
N ASN A 97 5.75 9.79 -7.10
CA ASN A 97 4.97 10.87 -6.49
C ASN A 97 4.09 11.53 -7.58
N PRO A 98 2.75 11.43 -7.48
CA PRO A 98 1.85 11.89 -8.54
C PRO A 98 2.00 13.37 -8.91
N ALA A 99 2.40 14.21 -7.95
CA ALA A 99 2.60 15.64 -8.18
C ALA A 99 3.67 15.96 -9.23
N PHE A 100 4.61 15.04 -9.49
CA PHE A 100 5.76 15.24 -10.38
C PHE A 100 5.74 14.36 -11.64
N VAL A 101 4.58 13.78 -11.99
CA VAL A 101 4.40 12.96 -13.19
C VAL A 101 3.76 13.77 -14.31
N ALA A 102 4.58 14.32 -15.21
CA ALA A 102 4.10 15.13 -16.33
C ALA A 102 3.14 14.33 -17.25
N GLY A 103 2.03 14.96 -17.62
CA GLY A 103 0.98 14.36 -18.45
C GLY A 103 -0.10 13.57 -17.67
N THR A 104 -0.14 13.70 -16.35
CA THR A 104 -1.23 13.19 -15.49
C THR A 104 -2.10 14.33 -14.96
N ARG A 105 -3.33 14.03 -14.53
CA ARG A 105 -4.24 14.99 -13.88
C ARG A 105 -3.70 15.42 -12.52
N ALA A 106 -2.98 14.54 -11.84
CA ALA A 106 -2.33 14.80 -10.55
C ALA A 106 -1.09 15.72 -10.63
N PHE A 107 -0.58 16.00 -11.83
CA PHE A 107 0.62 16.83 -12.02
C PHE A 107 0.38 18.28 -11.57
N THR A 108 1.23 18.81 -10.68
CA THR A 108 1.07 20.17 -10.14
C THR A 108 1.83 21.24 -10.92
N GLY A 109 2.74 20.87 -11.83
CA GLY A 109 3.54 21.81 -12.62
C GLY A 109 4.82 22.32 -11.94
N GLU A 110 5.08 21.99 -10.68
CA GLU A 110 6.25 22.46 -9.91
C GLU A 110 7.48 21.56 -10.11
N GLY A 111 7.88 21.40 -11.37
CA GLY A 111 9.00 20.54 -11.78
C GLY A 111 8.58 19.11 -12.13
N THR A 112 9.43 18.43 -12.89
CA THR A 112 9.15 17.07 -13.40
C THR A 112 10.18 16.09 -12.89
N ALA A 113 9.70 14.99 -12.30
CA ALA A 113 10.51 13.81 -12.01
C ALA A 113 10.39 12.79 -13.14
N TYR A 114 9.18 12.63 -13.70
CA TYR A 114 8.83 11.59 -14.67
C TYR A 114 7.85 12.13 -15.70
N SER A 115 7.92 11.61 -16.92
CA SER A 115 6.79 11.53 -17.84
C SER A 115 5.80 10.44 -17.41
N ARG A 116 4.57 10.49 -17.92
CA ARG A 116 3.57 9.42 -17.73
C ARG A 116 4.10 8.04 -18.15
N GLN A 117 4.90 7.98 -19.22
CA GLN A 117 5.48 6.73 -19.71
C GLN A 117 6.53 6.17 -18.73
N GLU A 118 7.43 7.02 -18.23
CA GLU A 118 8.40 6.61 -17.19
C GLU A 118 7.68 6.18 -15.90
N ALA A 119 6.55 6.82 -15.54
CA ALA A 119 5.77 6.38 -14.40
C ALA A 119 5.19 4.97 -14.57
N ILE A 120 4.66 4.65 -15.75
CA ILE A 120 4.19 3.28 -16.10
C ILE A 120 5.33 2.27 -15.97
N GLU A 121 6.53 2.62 -16.44
CA GLU A 121 7.73 1.77 -16.31
C GLU A 121 8.14 1.58 -14.85
N HIS A 122 8.07 2.63 -14.02
CA HIS A 122 8.32 2.52 -12.58
C HIS A 122 7.31 1.61 -11.88
N PHE A 123 6.02 1.71 -12.21
CA PHE A 123 5.01 0.78 -11.71
C PHE A 123 5.35 -0.68 -12.04
N HIS A 124 5.67 -0.97 -13.30
CA HIS A 124 6.05 -2.31 -13.75
C HIS A 124 7.32 -2.84 -13.05
N ASN A 125 8.37 -2.02 -13.01
CA ASN A 125 9.68 -2.43 -12.50
C ASN A 125 9.66 -2.64 -10.99
N THR A 126 9.00 -1.76 -10.23
CA THR A 126 8.86 -1.91 -8.78
C THR A 126 7.99 -3.12 -8.42
N ALA A 127 6.91 -3.37 -9.16
CA ALA A 127 6.08 -4.57 -8.95
C ALA A 127 6.85 -5.87 -9.19
N SER A 128 7.82 -5.86 -10.12
CA SER A 128 8.67 -7.02 -10.42
C SER A 128 9.68 -7.36 -9.30
N ALA A 129 9.81 -6.50 -8.29
CA ALA A 129 10.69 -6.73 -7.15
C ALA A 129 10.10 -7.69 -6.10
N THR A 130 8.84 -8.10 -6.23
CA THR A 130 8.20 -9.08 -5.34
C THR A 130 7.54 -10.20 -6.14
N SER A 131 7.56 -11.40 -5.57
CA SER A 131 6.78 -12.55 -6.04
C SER A 131 5.54 -12.83 -5.18
N GLY A 132 5.34 -12.06 -4.10
CA GLY A 132 4.20 -12.20 -3.19
C GLY A 132 3.05 -11.25 -3.54
N PRO A 133 1.86 -11.46 -2.94
CA PRO A 133 0.76 -10.51 -3.04
C PRO A 133 1.15 -9.16 -2.44
N PHE A 134 0.71 -8.08 -3.08
CA PHE A 134 0.86 -6.74 -2.52
C PHE A 134 -0.31 -5.84 -2.87
N ILE A 135 -0.53 -4.82 -2.04
CA ILE A 135 -1.61 -3.84 -2.19
C ILE A 135 -1.04 -2.42 -2.06
N TYR A 136 -1.67 -1.46 -2.74
CA TYR A 136 -1.23 -0.07 -2.67
C TYR A 136 -1.87 0.70 -1.50
N LEU A 137 -1.12 1.66 -0.96
CA LEU A 137 -1.59 2.64 0.01
C LEU A 137 -1.69 4.04 -0.62
N SER A 138 -2.63 4.86 -0.15
CA SER A 138 -2.91 6.18 -0.74
C SER A 138 -2.05 7.34 -0.23
N ALA A 139 -1.27 7.15 0.83
CA ALA A 139 -0.33 8.11 1.41
C ALA A 139 -0.89 9.52 1.76
N GLY A 140 -2.21 9.72 1.72
CA GLY A 140 -2.85 11.03 1.94
C GLY A 140 -3.13 11.82 0.67
N SER A 141 -2.98 11.22 -0.51
CA SER A 141 -3.55 11.74 -1.76
C SER A 141 -5.08 11.82 -1.69
N THR A 142 -5.68 12.63 -2.54
CA THR A 142 -7.15 12.62 -2.74
C THR A 142 -7.58 11.34 -3.43
N ASP A 143 -8.88 11.03 -3.39
CA ASP A 143 -9.45 9.85 -4.04
C ASP A 143 -9.16 9.85 -5.56
N GLU A 144 -9.32 11.01 -6.21
CA GLU A 144 -9.12 11.17 -7.65
C GLU A 144 -7.66 10.92 -8.06
N VAL A 145 -6.71 11.44 -7.27
CA VAL A 145 -5.28 11.22 -7.50
C VAL A 145 -4.93 9.75 -7.30
N PHE A 146 -5.45 9.11 -6.25
CA PHE A 146 -5.16 7.71 -5.99
C PHE A 146 -5.76 6.80 -7.07
N CYS A 147 -7.00 7.06 -7.49
CA CYS A 147 -7.64 6.36 -8.60
C CYS A 147 -6.85 6.48 -9.91
N GLU A 148 -6.37 7.67 -10.26
CA GLU A 148 -5.53 7.85 -11.46
C GLU A 148 -4.25 7.00 -11.39
N MET A 149 -3.62 6.92 -10.23
CA MET A 149 -2.38 6.13 -10.07
C MET A 149 -2.65 4.62 -10.17
N LEU A 150 -3.80 4.15 -9.71
CA LEU A 150 -4.21 2.75 -9.90
C LEU A 150 -4.59 2.45 -11.36
N GLU A 151 -5.12 3.43 -12.11
CA GLU A 151 -5.30 3.32 -13.57
C GLU A 151 -3.96 3.16 -14.28
N LEU A 152 -2.94 3.95 -13.90
CA LEU A 152 -1.58 3.80 -14.41
C LEU A 152 -0.95 2.44 -14.04
N ALA A 153 -1.17 1.94 -12.82
CA ALA A 153 -0.71 0.61 -12.42
C ALA A 153 -1.37 -0.50 -13.27
N ALA A 154 -2.66 -0.36 -13.58
CA ALA A 154 -3.37 -1.29 -14.45
C ALA A 154 -2.84 -1.24 -15.90
N GLU A 155 -2.57 -0.05 -16.43
CA GLU A 155 -1.94 0.11 -17.74
C GLU A 155 -0.53 -0.48 -17.80
N ALA A 156 0.23 -0.38 -16.70
CA ALA A 156 1.52 -1.04 -16.51
C ALA A 156 1.41 -2.58 -16.33
N ARG A 157 0.19 -3.13 -16.34
CA ARG A 157 -0.12 -4.57 -16.13
C ARG A 157 0.45 -5.12 -14.83
N VAL A 158 0.48 -4.28 -13.81
CA VAL A 158 0.93 -4.66 -12.47
C VAL A 158 -0.08 -5.62 -11.86
N LYS A 159 0.39 -6.76 -11.34
CA LYS A 159 -0.43 -7.74 -10.63
C LYS A 159 -0.62 -7.38 -9.15
N TYR A 160 -1.07 -6.17 -8.88
CA TYR A 160 -1.39 -5.76 -7.51
C TYR A 160 -2.72 -6.39 -7.09
N SER A 161 -2.87 -6.71 -5.80
CA SER A 161 -3.99 -7.47 -5.26
C SER A 161 -5.10 -6.62 -4.66
N GLY A 162 -4.97 -5.30 -4.72
CA GLY A 162 -5.95 -4.36 -4.17
C GLY A 162 -5.32 -3.11 -3.55
N ALA A 163 -6.04 -2.49 -2.63
CA ALA A 163 -5.58 -1.32 -1.90
C ALA A 163 -6.01 -1.36 -0.44
N LEU A 164 -5.21 -0.76 0.43
CA LEU A 164 -5.63 -0.37 1.78
C LEU A 164 -5.60 1.15 1.85
N CYS A 165 -6.73 1.74 1.45
CA CYS A 165 -6.95 3.18 1.41
C CYS A 165 -7.74 3.65 2.64
N GLY A 166 -7.31 4.75 3.25
CA GLY A 166 -8.04 5.41 4.33
C GLY A 166 -8.35 6.86 3.98
N ARG A 167 -7.35 7.72 4.19
CA ARG A 167 -7.47 9.19 4.06
C ARG A 167 -8.12 9.65 2.76
N ALA A 168 -7.73 9.08 1.61
CA ALA A 168 -8.32 9.48 0.32
C ALA A 168 -9.86 9.35 0.31
N THR A 169 -10.41 8.39 1.06
CA THR A 169 -11.85 8.14 1.12
C THR A 169 -12.58 9.05 2.11
N TRP A 170 -12.01 9.34 3.28
CA TRP A 170 -12.75 9.95 4.39
C TRP A 170 -12.13 11.20 5.05
N GLN A 171 -10.93 11.64 4.66
CA GLN A 171 -10.23 12.73 5.36
C GLN A 171 -11.01 14.06 5.35
N ASP A 172 -11.74 14.33 4.27
CA ASP A 172 -12.53 15.57 4.11
C ASP A 172 -13.78 15.60 4.99
N ALA A 173 -14.14 14.46 5.60
CA ALA A 173 -15.20 14.38 6.60
C ALA A 173 -14.75 14.93 7.96
N ILE A 174 -13.44 14.98 8.23
CA ILE A 174 -12.90 15.38 9.54
C ILE A 174 -13.23 16.85 9.87
N PRO A 175 -13.04 17.82 8.95
CA PRO A 175 -13.50 19.19 9.19
C PRO A 175 -15.02 19.33 9.33
N VAL A 176 -15.81 18.48 8.66
CA VAL A 176 -17.28 18.46 8.79
C VAL A 176 -17.66 18.01 10.20
N TYR A 177 -17.11 16.87 10.66
CA TYR A 177 -17.31 16.40 12.02
C TYR A 177 -16.91 17.44 13.08
N ALA A 178 -15.73 18.05 12.92
CA ALA A 178 -15.21 19.01 13.88
C ALA A 178 -16.09 20.26 14.03
N ARG A 179 -16.81 20.66 12.97
CA ARG A 179 -17.67 21.85 12.97
C ARG A 179 -19.13 21.54 13.25
N GLU A 180 -19.62 20.39 12.81
CA GLU A 180 -21.06 20.11 12.66
C GLU A 180 -21.50 18.82 13.38
N GLY A 181 -20.57 18.07 13.96
CA GLY A 181 -20.85 16.90 14.80
C GLY A 181 -21.16 15.61 14.02
N VAL A 182 -21.62 14.58 14.76
CA VAL A 182 -21.76 13.21 14.27
C VAL A 182 -22.76 13.09 13.12
N THR A 183 -23.92 13.74 13.20
CA THR A 183 -24.96 13.64 12.15
C THR A 183 -24.47 14.18 10.81
N ALA A 184 -23.70 15.27 10.80
CA ALA A 184 -23.11 15.82 9.58
C ALA A 184 -22.01 14.90 9.03
N LEU A 185 -21.22 14.27 9.90
CA LEU A 185 -20.25 13.24 9.52
C LEU A 185 -20.94 12.04 8.84
N GLU A 186 -22.01 11.52 9.43
CA GLU A 186 -22.78 10.41 8.86
C GLU A 186 -23.38 10.77 7.50
N GLY A 187 -23.95 11.98 7.37
CA GLY A 187 -24.46 12.48 6.09
C GLY A 187 -23.37 12.59 5.02
N TRP A 188 -22.19 13.10 5.39
CA TRP A 188 -21.06 13.19 4.47
C TRP A 188 -20.55 11.81 4.05
N LEU A 189 -20.44 10.87 4.98
CA LEU A 189 -20.00 9.50 4.70
C LEU A 189 -21.00 8.75 3.81
N ALA A 190 -22.30 8.94 4.04
CA ALA A 190 -23.37 8.31 3.26
C ALA A 190 -23.45 8.83 1.81
N ASP A 191 -22.96 10.04 1.56
CA ASP A 191 -22.92 10.64 0.22
C ASP A 191 -21.49 10.63 -0.35
N ARG A 192 -20.67 11.62 -0.02
CA ARG A 192 -19.33 11.79 -0.60
C ARG A 192 -18.39 10.62 -0.26
N GLY A 193 -18.43 10.12 0.98
CA GLY A 193 -17.64 8.95 1.37
C GLY A 193 -18.00 7.69 0.55
N LEU A 194 -19.30 7.48 0.29
CA LEU A 194 -19.80 6.40 -0.55
C LEU A 194 -19.35 6.56 -2.01
N GLN A 195 -19.41 7.77 -2.56
CA GLN A 195 -18.94 8.06 -3.92
C GLN A 195 -17.43 7.75 -4.07
N ASN A 196 -16.61 8.17 -3.10
CA ASN A 196 -15.17 7.91 -3.10
C ASN A 196 -14.88 6.40 -3.09
N VAL A 197 -15.49 5.63 -2.18
CA VAL A 197 -15.24 4.18 -2.13
C VAL A 197 -15.77 3.45 -3.37
N GLN A 198 -16.87 3.92 -3.97
CA GLN A 198 -17.38 3.37 -5.22
C GLN A 198 -16.45 3.66 -6.41
N ALA A 199 -15.87 4.86 -6.49
CA ALA A 199 -14.88 5.20 -7.51
C ALA A 199 -13.65 4.28 -7.40
N LEU A 200 -13.12 4.12 -6.18
CA LEU A 200 -12.03 3.18 -5.91
C LEU A 200 -12.38 1.75 -6.31
N ASN A 201 -13.56 1.24 -5.89
CA ASN A 201 -14.01 -0.11 -6.24
C ASN A 201 -14.09 -0.33 -7.75
N ASN A 202 -14.56 0.67 -8.51
CA ASN A 202 -14.63 0.60 -9.97
C ASN A 202 -13.24 0.52 -10.61
N VAL A 203 -12.24 1.22 -10.08
CA VAL A 203 -10.85 1.12 -10.55
C VAL A 203 -10.26 -0.25 -10.20
N LEU A 204 -10.43 -0.70 -8.95
CA LEU A 204 -9.95 -2.01 -8.49
C LEU A 204 -10.55 -3.16 -9.31
N ALA A 205 -11.85 -3.13 -9.61
CA ALA A 205 -12.51 -4.16 -10.43
C ALA A 205 -11.94 -4.28 -11.85
N ARG A 206 -11.31 -3.23 -12.37
CA ARG A 206 -10.71 -3.19 -13.71
C ARG A 206 -9.21 -3.48 -13.70
N GLY A 207 -8.52 -3.16 -12.61
CA GLY A 207 -7.06 -3.13 -12.55
C GLY A 207 -6.41 -4.11 -11.57
N ALA A 208 -7.09 -4.50 -10.49
CA ALA A 208 -6.53 -5.40 -9.51
C ALA A 208 -6.63 -6.85 -9.97
N THR A 209 -5.68 -7.66 -9.52
CA THR A 209 -5.63 -9.11 -9.74
C THR A 209 -5.97 -9.84 -8.47
N ALA A 210 -6.50 -11.06 -8.56
CA ALA A 210 -6.78 -11.80 -7.35
C ALA A 210 -5.46 -12.23 -6.68
N TRP A 211 -5.38 -12.12 -5.35
CA TRP A 211 -4.14 -12.43 -4.62
C TRP A 211 -3.66 -13.86 -4.85
N TRP A 212 -4.57 -14.82 -5.07
CA TRP A 212 -4.23 -16.22 -5.32
C TRP A 212 -3.58 -16.47 -6.69
N ASP A 213 -3.60 -15.50 -7.61
CA ASP A 213 -2.97 -15.65 -8.92
C ASP A 213 -1.44 -15.75 -8.80
N VAL A 214 -0.83 -15.20 -7.74
CA VAL A 214 0.60 -15.37 -7.48
C VAL A 214 0.96 -16.80 -7.09
N TYR A 215 -0.02 -17.57 -6.60
CA TYR A 215 0.10 -18.99 -6.23
C TYR A 215 -0.38 -19.92 -7.35
N GLY A 216 -0.54 -19.41 -8.58
CA GLY A 216 -1.00 -20.19 -9.72
C GLY A 216 -2.52 -20.27 -9.87
N GLY A 217 -3.28 -19.51 -9.09
CA GLY A 217 -4.74 -19.45 -9.19
C GLY A 217 -5.46 -20.15 -8.04
N LYS A 218 -6.78 -19.92 -7.94
CA LYS A 218 -7.61 -20.39 -6.82
C LYS A 218 -7.61 -21.92 -6.64
N ASP A 219 -7.53 -22.67 -7.73
CA ASP A 219 -7.54 -24.13 -7.69
C ASP A 219 -6.24 -24.74 -7.13
N ASN A 220 -5.19 -23.91 -6.98
CA ASN A 220 -3.89 -24.31 -6.43
C ASN A 220 -3.72 -23.95 -4.95
N ILE A 221 -4.77 -23.46 -4.30
CA ILE A 221 -4.78 -23.14 -2.88
C ILE A 221 -5.93 -23.81 -2.16
N GLU A 222 -5.75 -24.07 -0.87
CA GLU A 222 -6.84 -24.45 0.03
C GLU A 222 -7.39 -23.20 0.71
N VAL A 223 -8.69 -22.92 0.52
CA VAL A 223 -9.37 -21.84 1.22
C VAL A 223 -10.01 -22.41 2.47
N ILE A 224 -9.44 -22.10 3.62
CA ILE A 224 -9.97 -22.49 4.93
C ILE A 224 -10.89 -21.38 5.42
N GLU A 225 -12.19 -21.67 5.50
CA GLU A 225 -13.14 -20.76 6.13
C GLU A 225 -12.88 -20.75 7.65
N PRO A 226 -12.72 -19.58 8.28
CA PRO A 226 -12.47 -19.51 9.71
C PRO A 226 -13.63 -20.14 10.48
N ASN A 227 -13.33 -21.22 11.20
CA ASN A 227 -14.32 -22.03 11.90
C ASN A 227 -15.06 -21.16 12.93
N SER A 228 -16.37 -20.99 12.76
CA SER A 228 -17.23 -20.17 13.65
C SER A 228 -17.29 -20.71 15.08
N ALA A 229 -16.82 -21.94 15.31
CA ALA A 229 -16.87 -22.66 16.59
C ALA A 229 -15.82 -22.24 17.64
N LEU A 230 -14.83 -21.41 17.30
CA LEU A 230 -13.83 -20.89 18.25
C LEU A 230 -14.17 -19.48 18.78
N ARG A 231 -15.38 -18.97 18.50
CA ARG A 231 -15.84 -17.62 18.88
C ARG A 231 -16.78 -17.60 20.10
N THR A 232 -16.66 -18.58 21.01
CA THR A 232 -17.34 -18.60 22.32
C THR A 232 -16.38 -18.30 23.45
#